data_AF-A0AA38HT22-F1
#
_entry.id   AF-A0AA38HT22-F1
#
_cell.length_a   1.000
_cell.length_b   1.000
_cell.length_c   1.000
_cell.angle_alpha   90.00
_cell.angle_beta   90.00
_cell.angle_gamma   90.00
#
_symmetry.space_group_name_H-M   'P 1'
#
loop_
_entity.id
_entity.type
_entity.pdbx_description
1 polymer ?
#
loop_
_entity_poly.entity_id
_entity_poly.type
_entity_poly.pdbx_seq_one_letter_code
_entity_poly.pdbx_strand_id
1 'polypeptide(L)'
;MSFLNELRTKRHCLKPTTTTLTYLDGRKFEESGPDALVEIPRTQFGFIVDAKPDNVPAKIVDYVYLGSQDCCDPQVLGRFDINNVLSVGVDAPSKCEKIAYRFVQCLDLPQTNLLDVLKESVCFIQDAV
;
A
#
# COMPACT_ATOMS: atom_id res chain seq x y z
N MET A 1 -18.84 -59.38 -8.00
CA MET A 1 -18.99 -57.93 -7.74
C MET A 1 -18.04 -57.19 -8.67
N SER A 2 -18.46 -56.08 -9.29
CA SER A 2 -17.59 -55.30 -10.19
C SER A 2 -16.72 -54.33 -9.41
N PHE A 3 -15.45 -54.19 -9.78
CA PHE A 3 -14.48 -53.24 -9.20
C PHE A 3 -15.03 -51.80 -9.12
N LEU A 4 -15.85 -51.41 -10.09
CA LEU A 4 -16.48 -50.09 -10.13
C LEU A 4 -17.44 -49.86 -8.94
N ASN A 5 -18.14 -50.93 -8.50
CA ASN A 5 -19.01 -50.84 -7.33
C ASN A 5 -18.21 -50.69 -6.04
N GLU A 6 -17.08 -51.40 -5.91
CA GLU A 6 -16.21 -51.30 -4.74
C GLU A 6 -15.64 -49.89 -4.57
N LEU A 7 -15.18 -49.27 -5.67
CA LEU A 7 -14.71 -47.88 -5.68
C LEU A 7 -15.78 -46.89 -5.23
N ARG A 8 -17.03 -47.07 -5.68
CA ARG A 8 -18.16 -46.21 -5.26
C ARG A 8 -18.42 -46.31 -3.76
N THR A 9 -18.42 -47.52 -3.19
CA THR A 9 -18.54 -47.71 -1.73
C THR A 9 -17.39 -47.08 -0.96
N LYS A 10 -16.14 -47.23 -1.43
CA LYS A 10 -14.97 -46.67 -0.76
C LYS A 10 -14.91 -45.15 -0.81
N ARG A 11 -15.52 -44.51 -1.82
CA ARG A 11 -15.65 -43.04 -1.89
C ARG A 11 -16.42 -42.48 -0.69
N HIS A 12 -17.43 -43.19 -0.18
CA HIS A 12 -18.19 -42.78 1.00
C HIS A 12 -17.40 -42.91 2.32
N CYS A 13 -16.27 -43.63 2.31
CA CYS A 13 -15.35 -43.72 3.45
C CYS A 13 -14.29 -42.61 3.47
N LEU A 14 -14.24 -41.74 2.45
CA LEU A 14 -13.26 -40.66 2.38
C LEU A 14 -13.70 -39.50 3.28
N LYS A 15 -12.71 -38.83 3.89
CA LYS A 15 -12.96 -37.60 4.62
C LYS A 15 -13.43 -36.52 3.63
N PRO A 16 -14.46 -35.73 3.97
CA PRO A 16 -14.77 -34.51 3.24
C PRO A 16 -13.52 -33.63 3.19
N THR A 17 -13.11 -33.26 1.98
CA THR A 17 -11.95 -32.40 1.74
C THR A 17 -12.39 -31.29 0.81
N THR A 18 -11.98 -30.08 1.15
CA THR A 18 -12.24 -28.88 0.37
C THR A 18 -11.00 -28.56 -0.46
N THR A 19 -11.19 -28.30 -1.76
CA THR A 19 -10.10 -27.98 -2.69
C THR A 19 -10.23 -26.55 -3.18
N THR A 20 -9.14 -25.78 -3.11
CA THR A 20 -9.10 -24.43 -3.70
C THR A 20 -8.55 -24.50 -5.12
N LEU A 21 -9.37 -24.14 -6.11
CA LEU A 21 -8.99 -24.05 -7.52
C LEU A 21 -8.58 -22.62 -7.85
N THR A 22 -7.40 -22.43 -8.45
CA THR A 22 -6.93 -21.12 -8.93
C THR A 22 -6.85 -21.14 -10.44
N TYR A 23 -7.61 -20.27 -11.10
CA TYR A 23 -7.64 -20.15 -12.56
C TYR A 23 -6.50 -19.23 -13.06
N LEU A 24 -6.21 -19.30 -14.35
CA LEU A 24 -5.16 -18.51 -15.00
C LEU A 24 -5.36 -16.98 -14.87
N ASP A 25 -6.60 -16.54 -14.62
CA ASP A 25 -6.98 -15.14 -14.41
C ASP A 25 -6.98 -14.72 -12.92
N GLY A 26 -6.45 -15.58 -12.05
CA GLY A 26 -6.33 -15.35 -10.61
C GLY A 26 -7.64 -15.47 -9.83
N ARG A 27 -8.76 -15.90 -10.46
CA ARG A 27 -9.97 -16.23 -9.71
C ARG A 27 -9.77 -17.51 -8.90
N LYS A 28 -10.26 -17.50 -7.66
CA LYS A 28 -10.17 -18.63 -6.73
C LYS A 28 -11.58 -19.18 -6.48
N PHE A 29 -11.71 -20.50 -6.53
CA PHE A 29 -12.96 -21.20 -6.25
C PHE A 29 -12.72 -22.24 -5.16
N GLU A 30 -13.72 -22.45 -4.33
CA GLU A 30 -13.76 -23.50 -3.33
C GLU A 30 -14.67 -24.63 -3.84
N GLU A 31 -14.11 -25.83 -3.99
CA GLU A 31 -14.85 -27.04 -4.34
C GLU A 31 -15.03 -27.90 -3.09
N SER A 32 -16.27 -28.02 -2.63
CA SER A 32 -16.67 -28.89 -1.51
C SER A 32 -17.56 -30.03 -2.01
N GLY A 33 -16.97 -30.96 -2.77
CA GLY A 33 -17.68 -32.10 -3.34
C GLY A 33 -18.32 -31.82 -4.70
N PRO A 34 -19.09 -32.77 -5.26
CA PRO A 34 -19.43 -32.82 -6.70
C PRO A 34 -20.35 -31.70 -7.21
N ASP A 35 -21.06 -30.99 -6.33
CA ASP A 35 -22.08 -30.00 -6.73
C ASP A 35 -21.89 -28.62 -6.08
N ALA A 36 -20.80 -28.38 -5.35
CA ALA A 36 -20.57 -27.12 -4.65
C ALA A 36 -19.27 -26.47 -5.10
N LEU A 37 -19.38 -25.60 -6.11
CA LEU A 37 -18.34 -24.68 -6.53
C LEU A 37 -18.73 -23.26 -6.09
N VAL A 38 -18.04 -22.73 -5.09
CA VAL A 38 -18.28 -21.37 -4.59
C VAL A 38 -17.11 -20.48 -4.99
N GLU A 39 -17.37 -19.36 -5.66
CA GLU A 39 -16.32 -18.37 -5.95
C GLU A 39 -15.86 -17.72 -4.65
N ILE A 40 -14.56 -17.83 -4.36
CA ILE A 40 -13.95 -17.15 -3.22
C ILE A 40 -13.71 -15.71 -3.67
N PRO A 41 -14.29 -14.70 -3.00
CA PRO A 41 -13.99 -13.31 -3.32
C PRO A 41 -12.49 -13.11 -3.28
N ARG A 42 -11.94 -12.49 -4.34
CA ARG A 42 -10.51 -12.21 -4.46
C ARG A 42 -10.04 -11.63 -3.13
N THR A 43 -9.13 -12.34 -2.47
CA THR A 43 -8.43 -11.83 -1.29
C THR A 43 -7.97 -10.42 -1.62
N GLN A 44 -8.60 -9.42 -0.99
CA GLN A 44 -8.11 -8.06 -1.03
C GLN A 44 -6.66 -8.16 -0.58
N PHE A 45 -5.74 -7.65 -1.40
CA PHE A 45 -4.34 -7.57 -1.03
C PHE A 45 -4.27 -6.99 0.39
N GLY A 46 -3.38 -7.50 1.24
CA GLY A 46 -3.28 -7.13 2.66
C GLY A 46 -2.88 -5.67 2.93
N PHE A 47 -3.09 -4.77 1.97
CA PHE A 47 -2.96 -3.34 2.13
C PHE A 47 -4.22 -2.82 2.83
N ILE A 48 -3.99 -2.15 3.95
CA ILE A 48 -5.03 -1.35 4.61
C ILE A 48 -5.14 -0.07 3.78
N VAL A 49 -6.28 0.11 3.11
CA VAL A 49 -6.58 1.37 2.44
C VAL A 49 -6.82 2.42 3.52
N ASP A 50 -5.92 3.40 3.62
CA ASP A 50 -6.16 4.54 4.51
C ASP A 50 -7.23 5.43 3.90
N ALA A 51 -8.42 5.38 4.48
CA ALA A 51 -9.59 6.12 4.00
C ALA A 51 -9.73 7.50 4.69
N LYS A 52 -8.84 7.84 5.63
CA LYS A 52 -8.90 9.09 6.36
C LYS A 52 -7.84 10.05 5.83
N PRO A 53 -8.25 11.22 5.30
CA PRO A 53 -7.27 12.23 4.90
C PRO A 53 -6.49 12.71 6.13
N ASP A 54 -5.17 12.74 6.04
CA ASP A 54 -4.28 13.18 7.12
C ASP A 54 -3.67 14.55 6.80
N ASN A 55 -4.45 15.60 7.08
CA ASN A 55 -4.14 16.99 6.73
C ASN A 55 -3.54 17.80 7.89
N VAL A 56 -3.08 17.14 8.95
CA VAL A 56 -2.49 17.79 10.12
C VAL A 56 -1.02 17.40 10.22
N PRO A 57 -0.09 18.24 9.72
CA PRO A 57 1.33 17.94 9.84
C PRO A 57 1.76 18.03 11.30
N ALA A 58 2.62 17.10 11.73
CA ALA A 58 3.20 17.07 13.06
C ALA A 58 4.43 17.98 13.12
N LYS A 59 4.44 18.95 14.04
CA LYS A 59 5.64 19.76 14.32
C LYS A 59 6.65 18.91 15.06
N ILE A 60 7.82 18.67 14.46
CA ILE A 60 8.88 17.84 15.05
C ILE A 60 9.84 18.71 15.86
N VAL A 61 10.27 19.82 15.27
CA VAL A 61 11.08 20.87 15.91
C VAL A 61 10.61 22.23 15.38
N ASP A 62 11.20 23.31 15.88
CA ASP A 62 10.90 24.65 15.35
C ASP A 62 11.17 24.70 13.84
N TYR A 63 10.21 25.26 13.10
CA TYR A 63 10.20 25.41 11.65
C TYR A 63 10.23 24.10 10.83
N VAL A 64 10.15 22.93 11.46
CA VAL A 64 10.15 21.64 10.76
C VAL A 64 8.90 20.84 11.12
N TYR A 65 8.14 20.53 10.09
CA TYR A 65 6.94 19.69 10.15
C TYR A 65 7.14 18.40 9.36
N LEU A 66 6.49 17.33 9.81
CA LEU A 66 6.45 16.04 9.13
C LEU A 66 4.98 15.63 8.95
N GLY A 67 4.61 15.21 7.75
CA GLY A 67 3.23 14.83 7.45
C GLY A 67 3.14 13.94 6.22
N SER A 68 1.92 13.48 5.94
CA SER A 68 1.60 12.72 4.73
C SER A 68 1.57 13.62 3.49
N GLN A 69 1.34 13.02 2.32
CA GLN A 69 1.16 13.76 1.07
C GLN A 69 -0.05 14.71 1.11
N ASP A 70 -1.07 14.42 1.92
CA ASP A 70 -2.27 15.26 2.07
C ASP A 70 -1.95 16.61 2.72
N CYS A 71 -0.83 16.72 3.45
CA CYS A 71 -0.36 17.98 4.02
C CYS A 71 0.19 18.96 2.97
N CYS A 72 0.45 18.51 1.74
CA CYS A 72 0.89 19.36 0.64
C CYS A 72 -0.24 20.18 0.00
N ASP A 73 -1.48 20.08 0.49
CA ASP A 73 -2.58 20.94 0.05
C ASP A 73 -2.27 22.43 0.35
N PRO A 74 -2.43 23.35 -0.62
CA PRO A 74 -2.16 24.78 -0.40
C PRO A 74 -2.88 25.40 0.80
N GLN A 75 -4.07 24.92 1.16
CA GLN A 75 -4.80 25.40 2.34
C GLN A 75 -4.13 24.96 3.64
N VAL A 76 -3.59 23.74 3.68
CA VAL A 76 -2.84 23.22 4.83
C VAL A 76 -1.53 23.99 4.95
N LEU A 77 -0.76 24.11 3.86
CA LEU A 77 0.51 24.83 3.87
C LEU A 77 0.33 26.29 4.34
N GLY A 78 -0.69 26.99 3.84
CA GLY A 78 -1.01 28.35 4.30
C GLY A 78 -1.46 28.44 5.75
N ARG A 79 -2.20 27.44 6.26
CA ARG A 79 -2.65 27.40 7.66
C ARG A 79 -1.49 27.25 8.65
N PHE A 80 -0.44 26.52 8.27
CA PHE A 80 0.74 26.27 9.11
C PHE A 80 1.92 27.20 8.80
N ASP A 81 1.73 28.18 7.91
CA ASP A 81 2.76 29.13 7.44
C ASP A 81 3.99 28.41 6.85
N ILE A 82 3.75 27.35 6.08
CA ILE A 82 4.78 26.54 5.44
C ILE A 82 5.09 27.14 4.07
N ASN A 83 6.35 27.50 3.86
CA ASN A 83 6.88 28.14 2.65
C ASN A 83 7.83 27.23 1.84
N ASN A 84 8.31 26.15 2.45
CA ASN A 84 9.22 25.18 1.86
C ASN A 84 8.66 23.76 2.04
N VAL A 85 8.64 22.97 0.98
CA VAL A 85 8.18 21.58 1.00
C VAL A 85 9.27 20.67 0.46
N LEU A 86 9.73 19.74 1.29
CA LEU A 86 10.58 18.63 0.89
C LEU A 86 9.72 17.37 0.74
N SER A 87 9.56 16.89 -0.49
CA SER A 87 8.86 15.63 -0.79
C SER A 87 9.87 14.52 -1.05
N VAL A 88 9.74 13.41 -0.33
CA VAL A 88 10.66 12.27 -0.42
C VAL A 88 9.90 11.05 -0.93
N GLY A 89 10.40 10.41 -1.98
CA GLY A 89 9.80 9.20 -2.58
C GLY A 89 8.68 9.49 -3.58
N VAL A 90 7.69 10.31 -3.20
CA VAL A 90 6.60 10.75 -4.08
C VAL A 90 6.62 12.27 -4.17
N ASP A 91 6.54 12.82 -5.39
CA ASP A 91 6.50 14.27 -5.62
C ASP A 91 5.16 14.87 -5.13
N ALA A 92 5.17 16.14 -4.75
CA ALA A 92 3.98 16.83 -4.28
C ALA A 92 2.89 16.83 -5.38
N PRO A 93 1.63 16.47 -5.06
CA PRO A 93 0.58 16.29 -6.06
C PRO A 93 0.13 17.63 -6.67
N SER A 94 0.25 18.71 -5.90
CA SER A 94 -0.05 20.07 -6.32
C SER A 94 1.07 20.99 -5.87
N LYS A 95 1.49 21.90 -6.75
CA LYS A 95 2.53 22.91 -6.46
C LYS A 95 1.94 24.31 -6.56
N CYS A 96 2.33 25.17 -5.63
CA CYS A 96 1.95 26.58 -5.61
C CYS A 96 3.19 27.44 -5.89
N GLU A 97 3.07 28.48 -6.72
CA GLU A 97 4.21 29.32 -7.12
C GLU A 97 4.93 30.02 -5.95
N LYS A 98 4.23 30.23 -4.81
CA LYS A 98 4.77 30.93 -3.64
C LYS A 98 5.57 30.03 -2.69
N ILE A 99 5.56 28.72 -2.92
CA ILE A 99 6.19 27.72 -2.07
C ILE A 99 7.35 27.11 -2.83
N ALA A 100 8.50 26.98 -2.18
CA ALA A 100 9.64 26.28 -2.75
C ALA A 100 9.48 24.77 -2.54
N TYR A 101 9.54 23.99 -3.63
CA TYR A 101 9.43 22.54 -3.59
C TYR A 101 10.76 21.89 -3.93
N ARG A 102 11.18 20.93 -3.11
CA ARG A 102 12.26 20.01 -3.42
C ARG A 102 11.71 18.59 -3.43
N PHE A 103 11.92 17.87 -4.53
CA PHE A 103 11.62 16.45 -4.61
C PHE A 103 12.92 15.64 -4.59
N VAL A 104 12.98 14.65 -3.71
CA VAL A 104 14.08 13.69 -3.62
C VAL A 104 13.52 12.29 -3.87
N GLN A 105 13.98 11.65 -4.95
CA GLN A 105 13.55 10.29 -5.26
C GLN A 105 14.08 9.31 -4.20
N CYS A 106 13.17 8.58 -3.57
CA CYS A 106 13.49 7.57 -2.57
C CYS A 106 12.50 6.41 -2.72
N LEU A 107 12.89 5.38 -3.45
CA LEU A 107 12.06 4.19 -3.64
C LEU A 107 12.20 3.28 -2.42
N ASP A 108 11.12 2.62 -2.02
CA ASP A 108 11.14 1.60 -0.97
C ASP A 108 11.70 0.27 -1.52
N LEU A 109 12.97 0.32 -1.90
CA LEU A 109 13.73 -0.78 -2.47
C LEU A 109 15.00 -0.99 -1.64
N PRO A 110 15.41 -2.25 -1.38
CA PRO A 110 16.64 -2.54 -0.65
C PRO A 110 17.90 -1.92 -1.29
N GLN A 111 17.85 -1.60 -2.58
CA GLN A 111 18.95 -1.00 -3.33
C GLN A 111 19.04 0.52 -3.17
N THR A 112 18.02 1.18 -2.60
CA THR A 112 18.01 2.63 -2.44
C THR A 112 19.08 3.06 -1.44
N ASN A 113 20.03 3.88 -1.88
CA ASN A 113 21.05 4.43 -1.00
C ASN A 113 20.48 5.59 -0.17
N LEU A 114 20.05 5.28 1.05
CA LEU A 114 19.50 6.28 1.97
C LEU A 114 20.52 7.35 2.37
N LEU A 115 21.83 7.09 2.31
CA LEU A 115 22.84 8.09 2.67
C LEU A 115 22.81 9.28 1.70
N ASP A 116 22.63 9.03 0.41
CA ASP A 116 22.56 10.08 -0.60
C ASP A 116 21.27 10.88 -0.45
N VAL A 117 20.14 10.18 -0.25
CA VAL A 117 18.82 10.79 0.02
C VAL A 117 18.87 11.67 1.26
N LEU A 118 19.47 11.18 2.34
CA LEU A 118 19.61 11.93 3.60
C LEU A 118 20.52 13.15 3.41
N LYS A 119 21.65 13.00 2.72
CA LYS A 119 22.58 14.11 2.49
C LYS A 119 21.90 15.25 1.73
N GLU A 120 21.16 14.93 0.67
CA GLU A 120 20.41 15.92 -0.09
C GLU A 120 19.29 16.56 0.73
N SER A 121 18.50 15.73 1.43
CA SER A 121 17.37 16.18 2.25
C SER A 121 17.78 17.09 3.39
N VAL A 122 18.84 16.72 4.12
CA VAL A 122 19.34 17.49 5.26
C VAL A 122 19.93 18.82 4.81
N CYS A 123 20.63 18.86 3.67
CA CYS A 123 21.14 20.11 3.11
C CYS A 123 20.00 21.10 2.83
N PHE A 124 18.92 20.62 2.18
CA PHE A 124 17.75 21.43 1.90
C PHE A 124 17.07 21.94 3.19
N ILE A 125 16.90 21.07 4.20
CA ILE A 125 16.30 21.48 5.49
C ILE A 125 17.14 22.57 6.16
N GLN A 126 18.46 22.45 6.14
CA GLN A 126 19.36 23.44 6.74
C GLN A 126 19.32 24.80 6.02
N ASP A 127 19.13 24.81 4.70
CA ASP A 127 19.03 26.05 3.93
C ASP A 127 17.64 26.73 4.06
N ALA A 128 16.61 25.98 4.43
CA ALA A 128 15.22 26.42 4.46
C ALA A 128 14.73 26.93 5.84
N VAL A 129 15.43 26.58 6.92
CA VAL A 129 15.14 26.98 8.32
C VAL A 129 15.97 28.20 8.70
#